data_AF-A0A8T1VTU1-F1
#
_entry.id   AF-A0A8T1VTU1-F1
#
_cell.length_a   1.000
_cell.length_b   1.000
_cell.length_c   1.000
_cell.angle_alpha   90.00
_cell.angle_beta   90.00
_cell.angle_gamma   90.00
#
_symmetry.space_group_name_H-M   'P 1'
#
loop_
_entity.id
_entity.type
_entity.pdbx_description
1 polymer ?
#
loop_
_entity_poly.entity_id
_entity_poly.type
_entity_poly.pdbx_seq_one_letter_code
_entity_poly.pdbx_strand_id
1 'polypeptide(L)'
;MSRKWFQLVGEDGSAVTPATSVVVEPKDVDTFREAVFAKVSRALPANVIAADLTVFADRAAYDANQALDPRASLVGIDEKETCIVQVLQRTEVDPRYFILPEVQEQVEKAVFVILEGDEDHKGVGMGVFVSPTLATTT
;
A
#
# COMPACT_ATOMS: atom_id res chain seq x y z
N MET A 1 -0.56 26.56 19.45
CA MET A 1 -0.56 26.04 18.07
C MET A 1 0.26 26.96 17.19
N SER A 2 1.18 26.42 16.39
CA SER A 2 1.99 27.15 15.41
C SER A 2 1.72 26.61 14.01
N ARG A 3 1.96 27.46 13.00
CA ARG A 3 1.85 27.05 11.60
C ARG A 3 3.16 26.41 11.19
N LYS A 4 3.11 25.18 10.71
CA LYS A 4 4.27 24.45 10.20
C LYS A 4 4.11 24.16 8.71
N TRP A 5 5.08 24.62 7.92
CA TRP A 5 5.13 24.38 6.47
C TRP A 5 5.76 23.03 6.18
N PHE A 6 5.23 22.36 5.17
CA PHE A 6 5.75 21.09 4.70
C PHE A 6 5.49 20.89 3.21
N GLN A 7 6.31 20.04 2.61
CA GLN A 7 6.13 19.56 1.25
C GLN A 7 6.01 18.04 1.27
N LEU A 8 4.97 17.51 0.62
CA LEU A 8 4.78 16.07 0.47
C LEU A 8 5.56 15.58 -0.76
N VAL A 9 6.41 14.58 -0.57
CA VAL A 9 7.18 13.96 -1.64
C VAL A 9 6.91 12.46 -1.73
N GLY A 10 7.01 11.92 -2.94
CA GLY A 10 6.90 10.50 -3.21
C GLY A 10 8.19 9.75 -2.88
N GLU A 11 8.18 8.44 -3.07
CA GLU A 11 9.36 7.59 -2.91
C GLU A 11 10.49 8.00 -3.88
N ASP A 12 10.13 8.42 -5.09
CA ASP A 12 11.04 8.93 -6.13
C ASP A 12 11.56 10.37 -5.86
N GLY A 13 11.14 10.99 -4.74
CA GLY A 13 11.47 12.36 -4.38
C GLY A 13 10.74 13.43 -5.18
N SER A 14 9.78 13.04 -6.03
CA SER A 14 8.90 13.97 -6.74
C SER A 14 7.90 14.62 -5.78
N ALA A 15 7.51 15.85 -6.07
CA ALA A 15 6.51 16.55 -5.25
C ALA A 15 5.12 15.98 -5.52
N VAL A 16 4.51 15.36 -4.51
CA VAL A 16 3.11 14.85 -4.58
C VAL A 16 2.12 16.00 -4.44
N THR A 17 2.46 17.00 -3.62
CA THR A 17 1.69 18.23 -3.49
C THR A 17 2.61 19.46 -3.43
N PRO A 18 2.10 20.65 -3.81
CA PRO A 18 2.78 21.91 -3.50
C PRO A 18 2.97 22.07 -1.99
N ALA A 19 4.00 22.82 -1.59
CA ALA A 19 4.23 23.13 -0.19
C ALA A 19 2.99 23.77 0.44
N THR A 20 2.57 23.24 1.60
CA THR A 20 1.40 23.69 2.34
C THR A 20 1.70 23.69 3.83
N SER A 21 0.76 24.12 4.67
CA SER A 21 0.97 24.21 6.11
C SER A 21 -0.12 23.54 6.92
N VAL A 22 0.24 22.93 8.04
CA VAL A 22 -0.70 22.52 9.10
C VAL A 22 -0.57 23.46 10.30
N VAL A 23 -1.67 23.66 11.02
CA VAL A 23 -1.65 24.33 12.32
C VAL A 23 -1.71 23.23 13.36
N VAL A 24 -0.61 23.02 14.07
CA VAL A 24 -0.47 21.97 15.08
C VAL A 24 0.18 22.57 16.31
N GLU A 25 -0.04 21.99 17.47
CA GLU A 25 0.83 22.26 18.62
C GLU A 25 2.02 21.30 18.50
N PRO A 26 3.20 21.78 18.08
CA PRO A 26 4.34 20.91 17.84
C PRO A 26 4.84 20.36 19.16
N LYS A 27 4.40 19.15 19.52
CA LYS A 27 4.98 18.37 20.63
C LYS A 27 6.07 17.46 20.09
N ASP A 28 5.70 16.61 19.15
CA ASP A 28 6.53 15.58 18.55
C ASP A 28 6.20 15.39 17.06
N VAL A 29 7.06 14.63 16.38
CA VAL A 29 6.89 14.30 14.96
C VAL A 29 5.62 13.48 14.73
N ASP A 30 5.23 12.61 15.65
CA ASP A 30 4.04 11.76 15.53
C ASP A 30 2.74 12.57 15.43
N THR A 31 2.55 13.54 16.34
CA THR A 31 1.42 14.48 16.30
C THR A 31 1.38 15.26 14.99
N PHE A 32 2.56 15.63 14.46
CA PHE A 32 2.67 16.30 13.18
C PHE A 32 2.31 15.40 12.00
N ARG A 33 2.73 14.11 12.01
CA ARG A 33 2.35 13.13 10.98
C ARG A 33 0.83 12.95 10.92
N GLU A 34 0.16 12.84 12.06
CA GLU A 34 -1.30 12.75 12.13
C GLU A 34 -1.97 13.99 11.52
N ALA A 35 -1.48 15.19 11.86
CA ALA A 35 -2.01 16.43 11.31
C ALA A 35 -1.78 16.55 9.79
N VAL A 36 -0.60 16.16 9.30
CA VAL A 36 -0.28 16.12 7.87
C VAL A 36 -1.18 15.11 7.17
N PHE A 37 -1.27 13.88 7.69
CA PHE A 37 -2.11 12.81 7.14
C PHE A 37 -3.57 13.24 7.04
N ALA A 38 -4.15 13.79 8.11
CA ALA A 38 -5.52 14.30 8.10
C ALA A 38 -5.74 15.34 6.97
N LYS A 39 -4.75 16.20 6.71
CA LYS A 39 -4.82 17.21 5.66
C LYS A 39 -4.65 16.65 4.24
N VAL A 40 -3.75 15.69 4.03
CA VAL A 40 -3.40 15.19 2.69
C VAL A 40 -3.98 13.81 2.37
N SER A 41 -4.73 13.20 3.28
CA SER A 41 -5.31 11.85 3.16
C SER A 41 -5.99 11.56 1.82
N ARG A 42 -6.70 12.54 1.26
CA ARG A 42 -7.38 12.42 -0.04
C ARG A 42 -6.45 12.28 -1.24
N ALA A 43 -5.20 12.73 -1.11
CA ALA A 43 -4.16 12.64 -2.13
C ALA A 43 -3.23 11.44 -1.93
N LEU A 44 -3.40 10.70 -0.83
CA LEU A 44 -2.58 9.52 -0.52
C LEU A 44 -3.27 8.24 -1.02
N PRO A 45 -2.50 7.21 -1.39
CA PRO A 45 -3.02 5.86 -1.62
C PRO A 45 -3.78 5.31 -0.40
N ALA A 46 -4.79 4.47 -0.63
CA ALA A 46 -5.69 3.98 0.43
C ALA A 46 -5.00 3.11 1.51
N ASN A 47 -3.81 2.57 1.20
CA ASN A 47 -3.03 1.72 2.09
C ASN A 47 -1.99 2.47 2.94
N VAL A 48 -1.88 3.80 2.78
CA VAL A 48 -0.96 4.64 3.56
C VAL A 48 -1.64 5.11 4.84
N ILE A 49 -0.94 4.97 5.98
CA ILE A 49 -1.34 5.56 7.26
C ILE A 49 -0.35 6.65 7.70
N ALA A 50 -0.72 7.45 8.70
CA ALA A 50 0.13 8.52 9.23
C ALA A 50 1.52 8.01 9.65
N ALA A 51 1.61 6.80 10.20
CA ALA A 51 2.88 6.20 10.62
C ALA A 51 3.83 5.87 9.45
N ASP A 52 3.32 5.67 8.23
CA ASP A 52 4.13 5.41 7.04
C ASP A 52 4.75 6.71 6.46
N LEU A 53 4.38 7.88 6.98
CA LEU A 53 4.97 9.15 6.59
C LEU A 53 6.32 9.35 7.27
N THR A 54 7.38 9.53 6.49
CA THR A 54 8.72 9.86 7.00
C THR A 54 8.92 11.37 6.98
N VAL A 55 9.41 11.95 8.07
CA VAL A 55 9.53 13.40 8.22
C VAL A 55 11.00 13.79 8.35
N PHE A 56 11.40 14.80 7.58
CA PHE A 56 12.72 15.40 7.59
C PHE A 56 12.60 16.88 7.95
N ALA A 57 13.59 17.41 8.67
CA ALA A 57 13.57 18.79 9.15
C ALA A 57 13.50 19.81 7.99
N ASP A 58 14.28 19.58 6.94
CA ASP A 58 14.40 20.42 5.76
C ASP A 58 14.85 19.59 4.53
N ARG A 59 15.12 20.27 3.41
CA ARG A 59 15.57 19.62 2.17
C ARG A 59 16.99 19.04 2.28
N ALA A 60 17.90 19.68 3.01
CA ALA A 60 19.26 19.17 3.20
C ALA A 60 19.26 17.89 4.04
N ALA A 61 18.43 17.82 5.09
CA ALA A 61 18.20 16.62 5.89
C ALA A 61 17.57 15.50 5.05
N TYR A 62 16.65 15.83 4.14
CA TYR A 62 16.09 14.87 3.19
C TYR A 62 17.16 14.32 2.23
N ASP A 63 17.94 15.19 1.60
CA ASP A 63 18.99 14.79 0.66
C ASP A 63 20.11 13.98 1.38
N ALA A 64 20.34 14.23 2.67
CA ALA A 64 21.24 13.45 3.54
C ALA A 64 20.59 12.19 4.13
N ASN A 65 19.31 11.92 3.84
CA ASN A 65 18.51 10.84 4.40
C ASN A 65 18.49 10.79 5.95
N GLN A 66 18.49 11.96 6.57
CA GLN A 66 18.48 12.14 8.03
C GLN A 66 17.05 12.37 8.53
N ALA A 67 16.27 11.28 8.59
CA ALA A 67 14.91 11.30 9.09
C ALA A 67 14.84 11.66 10.59
N LEU A 68 13.78 12.37 10.97
CA LEU A 68 13.50 12.67 12.37
C LEU A 68 12.86 11.47 13.08
N ASP A 69 13.29 11.23 14.32
CA ASP A 69 12.66 10.24 15.19
C ASP A 69 11.18 10.64 15.46
N PRO A 70 10.22 9.69 15.48
CA PRO A 70 8.82 9.98 15.75
C PRO A 70 8.57 10.73 17.07
N ARG A 71 9.43 10.52 18.08
CA ARG A 71 9.37 11.17 19.40
C ARG A 71 10.22 12.42 19.48
N ALA A 72 10.98 12.75 18.45
CA ALA A 72 11.77 13.97 18.42
C ALA A 72 10.85 15.18 18.55
N SER A 73 11.27 16.15 19.35
CA SER A 73 10.51 17.39 19.45
C SER A 73 10.68 18.21 18.17
N LEU A 74 9.57 18.74 17.68
CA LEU A 74 9.58 19.73 16.60
C LEU A 74 9.80 21.16 17.15
N VAL A 75 9.92 21.31 18.47
CA VAL A 75 10.22 22.58 19.14
C VAL A 75 11.67 22.95 18.85
N GLY A 76 11.87 23.93 17.97
CA GLY A 76 13.19 24.42 17.57
C GLY A 76 13.45 24.36 16.07
N ILE A 77 12.64 23.63 15.30
CA ILE A 77 12.69 23.71 13.84
C ILE A 77 12.02 25.04 13.44
N ASP A 78 12.73 25.89 12.70
CA ASP A 78 12.26 27.24 12.33
C ASP A 78 10.88 27.14 11.64
N GLU A 79 9.97 28.05 11.99
CA GLU A 79 8.67 28.17 11.34
C GLU A 79 8.80 28.53 9.85
N LYS A 80 9.95 29.08 9.45
CA LYS A 80 10.30 29.39 8.05
C LYS A 80 10.83 28.19 7.27
N GLU A 81 11.32 27.16 7.95
CA GLU A 81 11.81 25.95 7.30
C GLU A 81 10.64 25.05 6.90
N THR A 82 10.68 24.61 5.64
CA THR A 82 9.67 23.69 5.09
C THR A 82 10.14 22.27 5.34
N CYS A 83 9.43 21.55 6.19
CA CYS A 83 9.71 20.13 6.43
C CYS A 83 9.41 19.30 5.18
N ILE A 84 10.24 18.29 4.92
CA ILE A 84 9.94 17.33 3.84
C ILE A 84 9.23 16.14 4.47
N VAL A 85 8.07 15.78 3.92
CA VAL A 85 7.31 14.60 4.33
C VAL A 85 7.29 13.62 3.17
N GLN A 86 7.97 12.50 3.32
CA GLN A 86 8.00 11.45 2.32
C GLN A 86 6.94 10.40 2.59
N VAL A 87 6.20 10.04 1.55
CA VAL A 87 5.26 8.92 1.58
C VAL A 87 6.03 7.64 1.22
N LEU A 88 6.23 6.76 2.19
CA LEU A 88 6.70 5.41 1.89
C LEU A 88 5.48 4.60 1.42
N GLN A 89 5.43 4.26 0.14
CA GLN A 89 4.40 3.32 -0.31
C GLN A 89 4.74 1.96 0.28
N ARG A 90 3.83 1.39 1.07
CA ARG A 90 3.85 -0.05 1.26
C ARG A 90 3.65 -0.64 -0.13
N THR A 91 4.67 -1.33 -0.63
CA THR A 91 4.51 -2.21 -1.78
C THR A 91 3.30 -3.07 -1.44
N GLU A 92 2.17 -2.86 -2.12
CA GLU A 92 1.14 -3.87 -2.16
C GLU A 92 1.90 -5.12 -2.61
N VAL A 93 2.01 -6.10 -1.71
CA VAL A 93 2.36 -7.45 -2.11
C VAL A 93 1.18 -7.86 -2.96
N ASP A 94 1.16 -7.46 -4.23
CA ASP A 94 0.26 -7.95 -5.26
C ASP A 94 0.46 -9.45 -5.22
N PRO A 95 -0.45 -10.21 -4.58
CA PRO A 95 -0.28 -11.64 -4.51
C PRO A 95 -0.66 -12.11 -5.90
N ARG A 96 0.35 -12.19 -6.77
CA ARG A 96 0.23 -12.85 -8.06
C ARG A 96 0.04 -14.32 -7.76
N TYR A 97 -1.21 -14.73 -7.59
CA TYR A 97 -1.57 -16.13 -7.51
C TYR A 97 -1.30 -16.73 -8.89
N PHE A 98 -0.30 -17.59 -8.98
CA PHE A 98 -0.07 -18.42 -10.15
C PHE A 98 -0.19 -19.88 -9.75
N ILE A 99 -0.75 -20.69 -10.65
CA ILE A 99 -0.70 -22.15 -10.51
C ILE A 99 0.72 -22.55 -10.90
N LEU A 100 1.40 -23.26 -9.99
CA LEU A 100 2.70 -23.85 -10.31
C LEU A 100 2.55 -24.78 -11.53
N PRO A 101 3.49 -24.78 -12.50
CA PRO A 101 3.43 -25.68 -13.65
C PRO A 101 3.22 -27.16 -13.26
N GLU A 102 3.82 -27.58 -12.15
CA GLU A 102 3.67 -28.93 -11.59
C GLU A 102 2.24 -29.23 -11.13
N VAL A 103 1.52 -28.22 -10.64
CA VAL A 103 0.11 -28.33 -10.26
C VAL A 103 -0.79 -28.33 -11.50
N GLN A 104 -0.41 -27.60 -12.56
CA GLN A 104 -1.16 -27.60 -13.82
C GLN A 104 -1.24 -28.99 -14.45
N GLU A 105 -0.14 -29.76 -14.43
CA GLU A 105 -0.13 -31.15 -14.92
C GLU A 105 -0.99 -32.09 -14.06
N GLN A 106 -1.08 -31.83 -12.75
CA GLN A 106 -1.93 -32.62 -11.84
C GLN A 106 -3.42 -32.32 -12.05
N VAL A 107 -3.76 -31.06 -12.36
CA VAL A 107 -5.14 -30.63 -12.63
C VAL A 107 -5.70 -31.28 -13.88
N GLU A 108 -4.90 -31.44 -14.95
CA GLU A 108 -5.37 -32.04 -16.21
C GLU A 108 -5.97 -33.44 -15.98
N LYS A 109 -5.41 -34.22 -15.06
CA LYS A 109 -5.89 -35.57 -14.72
C LYS A 109 -7.11 -35.59 -13.80
N ALA A 110 -7.45 -34.46 -13.19
CA ALA A 110 -8.57 -34.32 -12.25
C ALA A 110 -9.86 -33.80 -12.93
N VAL A 111 -9.77 -33.29 -14.17
CA VAL A 111 -10.91 -32.76 -14.93
C VAL A 111 -11.62 -33.88 -15.68
N PHE A 112 -12.96 -33.89 -15.67
CA PHE A 112 -13.78 -34.82 -16.44
C PHE A 112 -14.98 -34.11 -17.08
N VAL A 113 -15.51 -34.70 -18.15
CA VAL A 113 -16.70 -34.21 -18.86
C VAL A 113 -17.92 -34.96 -18.33
N ILE A 114 -19.00 -34.22 -18.07
CA ILE A 114 -20.31 -34.79 -17.72
C ILE A 114 -21.04 -35.08 -19.03
N LEU A 115 -21.48 -36.32 -19.20
CA LEU A 115 -22.17 -36.78 -20.40
C LEU A 115 -23.67 -36.92 -20.11
N GLU A 116 -24.49 -36.57 -21.09
CA GLU A 116 -25.90 -36.93 -21.12
C GLU A 116 -26.02 -38.44 -21.35
N GLY A 117 -26.92 -39.10 -20.64
CA GLY A 117 -27.06 -40.57 -20.67
C GLY A 117 -27.77 -41.12 -21.90
N ASP A 118 -27.79 -40.38 -23.00
CA ASP A 118 -28.35 -40.81 -24.28
C ASP A 118 -27.32 -41.58 -25.11
N GLU A 119 -27.76 -42.16 -26.24
CA GLU A 119 -26.86 -42.96 -27.09
C GLU A 119 -25.72 -42.11 -27.69
N ASP A 120 -25.94 -40.80 -27.82
CA ASP A 120 -25.00 -39.85 -28.43
C ASP A 120 -23.93 -39.34 -27.44
N HIS A 121 -24.07 -39.63 -26.14
CA HIS A 121 -23.10 -39.28 -25.08
C HIS A 121 -22.63 -37.84 -25.17
N LYS A 122 -23.57 -36.91 -25.30
CA LYS A 122 -23.23 -35.50 -25.49
C LYS A 122 -22.65 -34.89 -24.21
N GLY A 123 -21.54 -34.16 -24.34
CA GLY A 123 -20.97 -33.39 -23.23
C GLY A 123 -21.89 -32.23 -22.83
N VAL A 124 -22.39 -32.27 -21.59
CA VAL A 124 -23.33 -31.27 -21.03
C VAL A 124 -22.70 -30.38 -19.97
N GLY A 125 -21.51 -30.74 -19.47
CA GLY A 125 -20.80 -29.94 -18.47
C GLY A 125 -19.41 -30.47 -18.17
N MET A 126 -18.73 -29.81 -17.23
CA MET A 126 -17.39 -30.16 -16.80
C MET A 126 -17.33 -30.24 -15.27
N GLY A 127 -16.57 -31.21 -14.77
CA GLY A 127 -16.33 -31.41 -13.36
C GLY A 127 -14.85 -31.55 -13.04
N VAL A 128 -14.49 -31.30 -11.79
CA VAL A 128 -13.14 -31.45 -11.26
C VAL A 128 -13.19 -32.28 -9.97
N PHE A 129 -12.36 -33.30 -9.87
CA PHE A 129 -12.14 -34.04 -8.63
C PHE A 129 -11.37 -33.18 -7.63
N VAL A 130 -11.98 -32.93 -6.47
CA VAL A 130 -11.36 -32.22 -5.33
C VAL A 130 -10.74 -33.24 -4.35
N SER A 131 -11.23 -34.48 -4.37
CA SER A 131 -10.64 -35.63 -3.69
C SER A 131 -11.00 -36.92 -4.45
N PRO A 132 -10.43 -38.08 -4.12
CA PRO A 132 -10.73 -39.35 -4.82
C PRO A 132 -12.22 -39.72 -4.86
N THR A 133 -13.03 -39.17 -3.96
CA THR A 133 -14.46 -39.47 -3.85
C THR A 133 -15.35 -38.24 -3.94
N LEU A 134 -14.81 -37.06 -4.25
CA LEU A 134 -15.57 -35.81 -4.27
C LEU A 134 -15.22 -34.99 -5.50
N ALA A 135 -16.25 -34.55 -6.22
CA ALA A 135 -16.13 -33.69 -7.38
C ALA A 135 -17.04 -32.47 -7.27
N THR A 136 -16.60 -31.38 -7.91
CA THR A 136 -17.38 -30.16 -8.10
C THR A 136 -17.65 -29.97 -9.58
N THR A 137 -18.85 -29.50 -9.92
CA THR A 137 -19.32 -29.28 -11.29
C THR A 137 -19.78 -27.84 -11.46
N THR A 138 -19.69 -27.31 -12.68
CA THR A 138 -20.21 -25.99 -13.07
C THR A 138 -21.33 -26.10 -14.08
#